data_AF-A0A7R9QYL1-F1
#
_entry.id   AF-A0A7R9QYL1-F1
#
_cell.length_a   1.000
_cell.length_b   1.000
_cell.length_c   1.000
_cell.angle_alpha   90.00
_cell.angle_beta   90.00
_cell.angle_gamma   90.00
#
_symmetry.space_group_name_H-M   'P 1'
#
loop_
_entity.id
_entity.type
_entity.pdbx_description
1 polymer ?
#
loop_
_entity_poly.entity_id
_entity_poly.type
_entity_poly.pdbx_seq_one_letter_code
_entity_poly.pdbx_strand_id
1 'polypeptide(L)'
;MATASDDHIDSLYLKTTDRASDQLTAVEESADDNDIVCMVCGQSVSTNSPVDDIGNHSSTTTQSKTAPELQKHLLTTHKVVIADIDAIGEDIAKYCRYWRQKMVAVDSDEWIHFCATITTNSGPNDVSPPETYYMIGGSAQQFPEDTALRERLKAQRLTRVLEQWERERN
;
A
#
# COMPACT_ATOMS: atom_id res chain seq x y z
N MET A 1 -0.75 -59.27 -25.58
CA MET A 1 -1.49 -58.23 -26.33
C MET A 1 -1.84 -57.13 -25.35
N ALA A 2 -1.68 -55.89 -25.80
CA ALA A 2 -1.39 -54.70 -24.99
C ALA A 2 -2.43 -54.32 -23.93
N THR A 3 -1.92 -53.91 -22.77
CA THR A 3 -2.57 -53.05 -21.78
C THR A 3 -2.21 -51.59 -22.11
N ALA A 4 -3.19 -50.73 -22.34
CA ALA A 4 -3.05 -49.26 -22.38
C ALA A 4 -4.06 -48.71 -21.36
N SER A 5 -3.64 -48.16 -20.22
CA SER A 5 -3.10 -46.78 -20.02
C SER A 5 -4.20 -45.74 -20.23
N ASP A 6 -4.85 -45.33 -19.14
CA ASP A 6 -5.89 -44.29 -19.12
C ASP A 6 -5.58 -43.21 -18.05
N ASP A 7 -4.31 -42.78 -18.02
CA ASP A 7 -3.80 -41.68 -17.18
C ASP A 7 -3.87 -40.31 -17.90
N HIS A 8 -5.01 -39.96 -18.50
CA HIS A 8 -5.10 -38.76 -19.34
C HIS A 8 -6.13 -37.70 -18.93
N ILE A 9 -6.45 -37.59 -17.63
CA ILE A 9 -7.36 -36.53 -17.13
C ILE A 9 -6.74 -35.60 -16.06
N ASP A 10 -5.51 -35.82 -15.58
CA ASP A 10 -4.87 -34.92 -14.60
C ASP A 10 -4.00 -33.80 -15.20
N SER A 11 -3.79 -33.77 -16.51
CA SER A 11 -2.89 -32.80 -17.17
C SER A 11 -3.55 -31.44 -17.47
N LEU A 12 -4.88 -31.33 -17.35
CA LEU A 12 -5.63 -30.10 -17.67
C LEU A 12 -5.95 -29.23 -16.45
N TYR A 13 -5.72 -29.72 -15.22
CA TYR A 13 -6.02 -28.96 -14.00
C TYR A 13 -4.81 -28.21 -13.41
N LEU A 14 -3.59 -28.53 -13.84
CA LEU A 14 -2.36 -27.87 -13.37
C LEU A 14 -1.80 -26.78 -14.30
N LYS A 15 -2.43 -26.49 -15.44
CA LYS A 15 -1.87 -25.56 -16.45
C LYS A 15 -2.47 -24.15 -16.46
N THR A 16 -3.37 -23.83 -15.53
CA THR A 16 -4.09 -22.54 -15.53
C THR A 16 -3.74 -21.61 -14.35
N THR A 17 -2.84 -22.00 -13.44
CA THR A 17 -2.52 -21.16 -12.26
C THR A 17 -1.19 -20.40 -12.34
N ASP A 18 -0.32 -20.68 -13.31
CA ASP A 18 1.05 -20.11 -13.32
C ASP A 18 1.24 -18.85 -14.17
N ARG A 19 0.18 -18.28 -14.75
CA ARG A 19 0.31 -17.15 -15.70
C ARG A 19 -0.23 -15.79 -15.23
N ALA A 20 -0.70 -15.70 -13.99
CA ALA A 20 -1.25 -14.45 -13.44
C ALA A 20 -0.36 -13.76 -12.39
N SER A 21 0.73 -14.37 -11.93
CA SER A 21 1.56 -13.82 -10.83
C SER A 21 2.84 -13.08 -11.26
N ASP A 22 3.23 -13.15 -12.53
CA ASP A 22 4.59 -12.78 -12.96
C ASP A 22 4.75 -11.38 -13.58
N GLN A 23 3.80 -10.46 -13.38
CA GLN A 23 3.96 -9.05 -13.81
C GLN A 23 3.68 -8.06 -12.69
N LEU A 24 4.35 -8.25 -11.55
CA LEU A 24 4.58 -7.21 -10.57
C LEU A 24 6.07 -6.96 -10.51
N THR A 25 6.51 -5.98 -11.31
CA THR A 25 7.88 -5.58 -11.55
C THR A 25 8.71 -5.56 -10.25
N ALA A 26 9.88 -6.21 -10.31
CA ALA A 26 10.91 -6.06 -9.31
C ALA A 26 11.40 -4.60 -9.32
N VAL A 27 10.82 -3.79 -8.43
CA VAL A 27 11.41 -2.49 -8.08
C VAL A 27 12.69 -2.83 -7.31
N GLU A 28 13.85 -2.51 -7.90
CA GLU A 28 15.15 -2.61 -7.25
C GLU A 28 15.08 -1.88 -5.89
N GLU A 29 15.28 -2.63 -4.80
CA GLU A 29 15.34 -2.08 -3.45
C GLU A 29 16.70 -1.38 -3.28
N SER A 30 16.77 -0.09 -3.61
CA SER A 30 17.86 0.75 -3.10
C SER A 30 17.68 0.91 -1.59
N ALA A 31 18.75 0.67 -0.84
CA ALA A 31 18.74 0.59 0.62
C ALA A 31 18.51 1.94 1.34
N ASP A 32 18.48 3.06 0.62
CA ASP A 32 18.63 4.41 1.21
C ASP A 32 17.47 5.39 0.95
N ASP A 33 16.33 4.95 0.41
CA ASP A 33 15.21 5.87 0.17
C ASP A 33 14.00 5.53 1.04
N ASN A 34 14.14 5.82 2.33
CA ASN A 34 13.08 5.69 3.34
C ASN A 34 12.21 6.96 3.43
N ASP A 35 12.41 7.92 2.52
CA ASP A 35 11.63 9.13 2.45
C ASP A 35 10.20 8.81 2.01
N ILE A 36 9.25 9.24 2.84
CA ILE A 36 7.83 9.09 2.54
C ILE A 36 7.44 10.24 1.63
N VAL A 37 7.15 9.90 0.39
CA VAL A 37 6.64 10.82 -0.62
C VAL A 37 5.16 10.57 -0.87
N CYS A 38 4.40 11.64 -1.12
CA CYS A 38 3.02 11.53 -1.56
C CYS A 38 2.92 10.72 -2.86
N MET A 39 2.07 9.70 -2.88
CA MET A 39 1.88 8.85 -4.05
C MET A 39 1.20 9.53 -5.24
N VAL A 40 0.56 10.69 -5.01
CA VAL A 40 -0.12 11.45 -6.06
C VAL A 40 0.80 12.54 -6.64
N CYS A 41 1.35 13.43 -5.79
CA CYS A 41 2.11 14.59 -6.25
C CYS A 41 3.63 14.47 -6.07
N GLY A 42 4.13 13.44 -5.36
CA GLY A 42 5.56 13.25 -5.10
C GLY A 42 6.18 14.21 -4.07
N GLN A 43 5.38 15.05 -3.40
CA GLN A 43 5.89 15.89 -2.31
C GLN A 43 6.41 15.02 -1.16
N SER A 44 7.59 15.35 -0.64
CA SER A 44 8.10 14.72 0.58
C SER A 44 7.29 15.18 1.78
N VAL A 45 6.91 14.23 2.63
CA VAL A 45 6.21 14.52 3.88
C VAL A 45 7.29 14.80 4.93
N SER A 46 7.58 16.08 5.16
CA SER A 46 8.71 16.52 5.97
C SER A 46 8.41 16.35 7.47
N THR A 47 9.30 15.68 8.20
CA THR A 47 9.24 15.40 9.65
C THR A 47 9.49 16.61 10.57
N ASN A 48 9.33 17.85 10.08
CA ASN A 48 9.68 19.03 10.87
C ASN A 48 8.56 19.39 11.87
N SER A 49 8.60 18.80 13.08
CA SER A 49 8.12 19.50 14.27
C SER A 49 9.15 20.54 14.70
N PRO A 50 8.75 21.78 15.04
CA PRO A 50 9.61 22.65 15.85
C PRO A 50 9.89 21.94 17.16
N VAL A 51 11.17 21.69 17.45
CA VAL A 51 11.62 21.33 18.80
C VAL A 51 11.44 22.56 19.66
N ASP A 52 10.35 22.63 20.40
CA ASP A 52 10.28 23.51 21.57
C ASP A 52 11.19 22.88 22.64
N ASP A 53 12.40 23.41 22.69
CA ASP A 53 13.36 23.27 23.77
C ASP A 53 12.71 23.75 25.07
N ILE A 54 12.47 22.84 26.01
CA ILE A 54 12.62 22.99 27.47
C ILE A 54 12.42 21.59 28.08
N GLY A 55 13.47 21.08 28.70
CA GLY A 55 13.63 19.67 29.03
C GLY A 55 12.62 19.09 30.02
N ASN A 56 12.28 17.82 29.79
CA ASN A 56 12.10 16.86 30.86
C ASN A 56 12.33 15.42 30.33
N HIS A 57 13.08 14.64 31.09
CA HIS A 57 13.42 13.25 30.84
C HIS A 57 12.24 12.38 31.25
N SER A 58 11.45 11.97 30.28
CA SER A 58 10.51 10.85 30.43
C SER A 58 10.46 10.10 29.11
N SER A 59 10.93 8.87 29.15
CA SER A 59 10.90 7.90 28.06
C SER A 59 9.46 7.72 27.57
N THR A 60 9.09 8.38 26.49
CA THR A 60 7.83 8.15 25.77
C THR A 60 8.15 7.76 24.35
N THR A 61 8.02 6.45 24.10
CA THR A 61 7.75 5.75 22.83
C THR A 61 7.90 6.60 21.57
N THR A 62 8.98 6.35 20.83
CA THR A 62 9.21 6.77 19.44
C THR A 62 8.15 6.16 18.51
N GLN A 63 6.94 6.72 18.50
CA GLN A 63 5.97 6.48 17.42
C GLN A 63 6.35 7.36 16.22
N SER A 64 6.68 6.70 15.12
CA SER A 64 6.97 7.31 13.81
C SER A 64 5.83 8.26 13.40
N LYS A 65 6.12 9.57 13.38
CA LYS A 65 5.16 10.67 13.19
C LYS A 65 4.69 10.85 11.73
N THR A 66 4.99 9.93 10.83
CA THR A 66 4.96 10.15 9.38
C THR A 66 3.65 9.75 8.69
N ALA A 67 2.99 8.67 9.13
CA ALA A 67 1.73 8.22 8.55
C ALA A 67 0.57 9.24 8.72
N PRO A 68 0.40 9.90 9.89
CA PRO A 68 -0.65 10.90 10.07
C PRO A 68 -0.48 12.14 9.17
N GLU A 69 0.76 12.60 8.98
CA GLU A 69 1.08 13.75 8.12
C GLU A 69 0.81 13.44 6.65
N LEU A 70 1.20 12.24 6.19
CA LEU A 70 0.90 11.75 4.85
C LEU A 70 -0.63 11.65 4.65
N GLN A 71 -1.34 11.00 5.57
CA GLN A 71 -2.79 10.84 5.47
C GLN A 71 -3.49 12.19 5.44
N LYS A 72 -3.05 13.16 6.27
CA LYS A 72 -3.56 14.53 6.25
C LYS A 72 -3.34 15.18 4.89
N HIS A 73 -2.13 15.09 4.34
CA HIS A 73 -1.81 15.64 3.03
C HIS A 73 -2.66 15.03 1.91
N LEU A 74 -2.82 13.71 1.89
CA LEU A 74 -3.65 13.00 0.91
C LEU A 74 -5.12 13.44 1.01
N LEU A 75 -5.65 13.54 2.22
CA LEU A 75 -7.03 13.91 2.45
C LEU A 75 -7.31 15.36 2.03
N THR A 76 -6.46 16.31 2.43
CA THR A 76 -6.72 17.74 2.18
C THR A 76 -6.37 18.18 0.77
N THR A 77 -5.31 17.62 0.18
CA THR A 77 -4.77 18.07 -1.11
C THR A 77 -5.33 17.26 -2.27
N HIS A 78 -5.53 15.96 -2.07
CA HIS A 78 -5.89 15.03 -3.14
C HIS A 78 -7.25 14.36 -2.96
N LYS A 79 -7.93 14.58 -1.83
CA LYS A 79 -9.16 13.88 -1.44
C LYS A 79 -8.98 12.36 -1.45
N VAL A 80 -7.76 11.89 -1.18
CA VAL A 80 -7.41 10.47 -1.13
C VAL A 80 -7.27 10.01 0.33
N VAL A 81 -7.73 8.80 0.62
CA VAL A 81 -7.66 8.14 1.93
C VAL A 81 -7.05 6.75 1.76
N ILE A 82 -6.02 6.40 2.53
CA ILE A 82 -5.56 5.01 2.63
C ILE A 82 -6.26 4.37 3.83
N ALA A 83 -6.98 3.28 3.60
CA ALA A 83 -7.62 2.51 4.67
C ALA A 83 -6.55 1.83 5.55
N ASP A 84 -6.75 1.84 6.87
CA ASP A 84 -5.86 1.23 7.87
C ASP A 84 -4.36 1.48 7.59
N ILE A 85 -3.98 2.74 7.38
CA ILE A 85 -2.61 3.14 7.03
C ILE A 85 -1.58 2.62 8.05
N ASP A 86 -1.95 2.58 9.33
CA ASP A 86 -1.10 2.09 10.41
C ASP A 86 -0.74 0.60 10.25
N ALA A 87 -1.60 -0.20 9.60
CA ALA A 87 -1.33 -1.61 9.34
C ALA A 87 -0.24 -1.83 8.27
N ILE A 88 0.08 -0.80 7.49
CA ILE A 88 1.22 -0.80 6.56
C ILE A 88 2.52 -0.57 7.33
N GLY A 89 2.51 0.22 8.40
CA GLY A 89 3.65 0.45 9.29
C GLY A 89 4.89 1.02 8.59
N GLU A 90 6.06 0.48 8.90
CA GLU A 90 7.36 0.96 8.40
C GLU A 90 7.53 0.86 6.87
N ASP A 91 6.75 0.01 6.20
CA ASP A 91 6.83 -0.18 4.75
C ASP A 91 5.97 0.83 3.97
N ILE A 92 5.48 1.90 4.62
CA ILE A 92 4.65 2.93 3.99
C ILE A 92 5.36 3.63 2.81
N ALA A 93 6.68 3.86 2.89
CA ALA A 93 7.42 4.45 1.78
C ALA A 93 7.36 3.55 0.52
N LYS A 94 7.51 2.23 0.70
CA LYS A 94 7.40 1.24 -0.39
C LYS A 94 5.98 1.19 -0.96
N TYR A 95 4.98 1.24 -0.08
CA TYR A 95 3.57 1.30 -0.47
C TYR A 95 3.27 2.53 -1.33
N CYS A 96 3.70 3.72 -0.91
CA CYS A 96 3.51 4.95 -1.67
C CYS A 96 4.26 4.92 -3.00
N ARG A 97 5.47 4.37 -3.05
CA ARG A 97 6.23 4.22 -4.30
C ARG A 97 5.52 3.33 -5.32
N TYR A 98 4.96 2.21 -4.86
CA TYR A 98 4.17 1.31 -5.71
C TYR A 98 2.97 2.04 -6.31
N TRP A 99 2.14 2.65 -5.46
CA TRP A 99 0.94 3.34 -5.91
C TRP A 99 1.23 4.55 -6.78
N ARG A 100 2.35 5.25 -6.54
CA ARG A 100 2.78 6.35 -7.39
C ARG A 100 3.03 5.93 -8.82
N GLN A 101 3.69 4.79 -9.04
CA GLN A 101 3.94 4.29 -10.39
C GLN A 101 2.64 4.03 -11.15
N LYS A 102 1.60 3.56 -10.44
CA LYS A 102 0.27 3.30 -11.01
C LYS A 102 -0.52 4.60 -11.22
N MET A 103 -0.59 5.46 -10.20
CA MET A 103 -1.38 6.69 -10.21
C MET A 103 -0.83 7.75 -11.17
N VAL A 104 0.49 7.82 -11.38
CA VAL A 104 1.10 8.73 -12.36
C VAL A 104 0.93 8.22 -13.80
N ALA A 105 0.73 6.90 -13.97
CA ALA A 105 0.53 6.30 -15.29
C ALA A 105 -0.89 6.49 -15.84
N VAL A 106 -1.83 6.93 -15.00
CA VAL A 106 -3.24 7.12 -15.37
C VAL A 106 -3.70 8.54 -15.08
N ASP A 107 -4.71 9.00 -15.80
CA ASP A 107 -5.38 10.26 -15.48
C ASP A 107 -6.22 10.13 -14.20
N SER A 108 -6.53 11.25 -13.54
CA SER A 108 -7.29 11.26 -12.28
C SER A 108 -8.68 10.62 -12.40
N ASP A 109 -9.29 10.70 -13.58
CA ASP A 109 -10.61 10.13 -13.85
C ASP A 109 -10.61 8.59 -13.83
N GLU A 110 -9.45 7.98 -14.03
CA GLU A 110 -9.27 6.53 -14.04
C GLU A 110 -8.93 5.95 -12.65
N TRP A 111 -8.79 6.79 -11.63
CA TRP A 111 -8.52 6.33 -10.26
C TRP A 111 -9.64 5.45 -9.70
N ILE A 112 -10.84 5.54 -10.26
CA ILE A 112 -12.00 4.69 -9.92
C ILE A 112 -11.71 3.19 -10.11
N HIS A 113 -10.73 2.83 -10.94
CA HIS A 113 -10.31 1.44 -11.14
C HIS A 113 -9.43 0.91 -10.01
N PHE A 114 -8.85 1.80 -9.21
CA PHE A 114 -7.94 1.47 -8.12
C PHE A 114 -8.55 1.75 -6.74
N CYS A 115 -9.54 2.64 -6.66
CA CYS A 115 -10.06 3.18 -5.41
C CYS A 115 -11.58 3.02 -5.29
N ALA A 116 -12.07 2.87 -4.06
CA ALA A 116 -13.48 3.13 -3.77
C ALA A 116 -13.76 4.63 -3.88
N THR A 117 -14.88 4.99 -4.51
CA THR A 117 -15.30 6.39 -4.63
C THR A 117 -16.37 6.70 -3.60
N ILE A 118 -16.17 7.77 -2.83
CA ILE A 118 -17.10 8.24 -1.81
C ILE A 118 -17.51 9.66 -2.18
N THR A 119 -18.78 9.87 -2.51
CA THR A 119 -19.33 11.21 -2.75
C THR A 119 -20.05 11.70 -1.50
N THR A 120 -19.60 12.84 -1.00
CA THR A 120 -20.21 13.57 0.12
C THR A 120 -21.03 14.74 -0.42
N ASN A 121 -21.95 15.26 0.40
CA ASN A 121 -22.83 16.39 0.04
C ASN A 121 -23.68 16.14 -1.23
N SER A 122 -24.18 14.91 -1.42
CA SER A 122 -24.97 14.51 -2.59
C SER A 122 -26.49 14.49 -2.34
N GLY A 123 -26.93 14.86 -1.15
CA GLY A 123 -28.32 14.89 -0.74
C GLY A 123 -29.07 16.13 -1.24
N PRO A 124 -30.41 16.06 -1.35
CA PRO A 124 -31.23 17.17 -1.86
C PRO A 124 -31.28 18.40 -0.93
N ASN A 125 -30.84 18.27 0.33
CA ASN A 125 -30.83 19.35 1.32
C ASN A 125 -29.41 19.83 1.65
N ASP A 126 -28.39 19.37 0.91
CA ASP A 126 -27.01 19.75 1.19
C ASP A 126 -26.73 21.15 0.63
N VAL A 127 -26.14 22.00 1.48
CA VAL A 127 -25.87 23.41 1.16
C VAL A 127 -24.55 23.57 0.40
N SER A 128 -23.63 22.63 0.57
CA SER A 128 -22.31 22.64 -0.06
C SER A 128 -22.30 21.80 -1.35
N PRO A 129 -21.44 22.13 -2.33
CA PRO A 129 -21.27 21.30 -3.51
C PRO A 129 -20.86 19.85 -3.17
N PRO A 130 -21.26 18.87 -4.00
CA PRO A 130 -20.79 17.50 -3.87
C PRO A 130 -19.26 17.43 -3.91
N GLU A 131 -18.66 16.69 -2.99
CA GLU A 131 -17.22 16.42 -2.99
C GLU A 131 -16.95 14.92 -3.12
N THR A 132 -16.05 14.57 -4.03
CA THR A 132 -15.65 13.18 -4.28
C THR A 132 -14.31 12.88 -3.61
N TYR A 133 -14.27 11.76 -2.88
CA TYR A 133 -13.10 11.21 -2.21
C TYR A 133 -12.77 9.83 -2.77
N TYR A 134 -11.48 9.50 -2.82
CA TYR A 134 -10.96 8.23 -3.30
C TYR A 134 -10.32 7.48 -2.14
N MET A 135 -10.76 6.25 -1.87
CA MET A 135 -10.22 5.42 -0.81
C MET A 135 -9.49 4.21 -1.39
N ILE A 136 -8.21 4.06 -1.04
CA ILE A 136 -7.40 2.89 -1.38
C ILE A 136 -7.50 1.88 -0.24
N GLY A 137 -7.80 0.64 -0.60
CA GLY A 137 -7.96 -0.47 0.33
C GLY A 137 -9.41 -0.69 0.77
N GLY A 138 -9.65 -1.84 1.38
CA GLY A 138 -10.99 -2.33 1.70
C GLY A 138 -11.04 -3.86 1.62
N SER A 139 -12.18 -4.41 1.20
CA SER A 139 -12.33 -5.86 1.04
C SER A 139 -11.48 -6.40 -0.11
N ALA A 140 -10.83 -7.54 0.12
CA ALA A 140 -10.01 -8.24 -0.87
C ALA A 140 -10.76 -8.55 -2.19
N GLN A 141 -12.08 -8.72 -2.12
CA GLN A 141 -12.90 -8.96 -3.30
C GLN A 141 -12.97 -7.74 -4.24
N GLN A 142 -12.83 -6.54 -3.68
CA GLN A 142 -12.97 -5.28 -4.40
C GLN A 142 -11.61 -4.67 -4.77
N PHE A 143 -10.59 -4.89 -3.93
CA PHE A 143 -9.23 -4.36 -4.13
C PHE A 143 -8.17 -5.45 -3.97
N PRO A 144 -8.13 -6.44 -4.88
CA PRO A 144 -7.19 -7.56 -4.78
C PRO A 144 -5.73 -7.12 -4.91
N GLU A 145 -5.45 -6.09 -5.71
CA GLU A 145 -4.09 -5.55 -5.89
C GLU A 145 -3.55 -4.87 -4.63
N ASP A 146 -4.36 -4.03 -3.98
CA ASP A 146 -3.97 -3.40 -2.70
C ASP A 146 -3.76 -4.45 -1.60
N THR A 147 -4.64 -5.46 -1.57
CA THR A 147 -4.55 -6.57 -0.61
C THR A 147 -3.27 -7.36 -0.80
N ALA A 148 -2.97 -7.77 -2.04
CA ALA A 148 -1.77 -8.52 -2.38
C ALA A 148 -0.48 -7.72 -2.08
N LEU A 149 -0.48 -6.42 -2.35
CA LEU A 149 0.65 -5.55 -2.01
C LEU A 149 0.89 -5.52 -0.49
N ARG A 150 -0.17 -5.28 0.31
CA ARG A 150 -0.05 -5.25 1.77
C ARG A 150 0.43 -6.57 2.35
N GLU A 151 -0.06 -7.70 1.82
CA GLU A 151 0.38 -9.03 2.21
C GLU A 151 1.86 -9.26 1.87
N ARG A 152 2.29 -8.87 0.67
CA ARG A 152 3.70 -8.95 0.26
C ARG A 152 4.61 -8.15 1.17
N LEU A 153 4.25 -6.90 1.50
CA LEU A 153 5.04 -6.05 2.40
C LEU A 153 5.15 -6.66 3.80
N LYS A 154 4.04 -7.19 4.34
CA LYS A 154 4.03 -7.91 5.62
C LYS A 154 4.92 -9.15 5.60
N ALA A 155 4.85 -9.95 4.54
CA ALA A 155 5.69 -11.13 4.37
C ALA A 155 7.18 -10.78 4.30
N GLN A 156 7.54 -9.77 3.50
CA GLN A 156 8.93 -9.28 3.41
C GLN A 156 9.47 -8.74 4.74
N ARG A 157 8.63 -8.07 5.54
CA ARG A 157 9.03 -7.66 6.89
C ARG A 157 9.30 -8.87 7.77
N LEU A 158 8.40 -9.87 7.77
CA LEU A 158 8.58 -11.09 8.55
C LEU A 158 9.86 -11.83 8.15
N THR A 159 10.14 -11.99 6.85
CA THR A 159 11.37 -12.60 6.35
C THR A 159 12.61 -11.89 6.88
N ARG A 160 12.65 -10.55 6.80
CA ARG A 160 13.79 -9.76 7.35
C ARG A 160 14.00 -9.98 8.84
N VAL A 161 12.92 -10.10 9.62
CA VAL A 161 13.01 -10.41 11.06
C VAL A 161 13.58 -11.82 11.30
N LEU A 162 13.10 -12.82 10.54
CA LEU A 162 13.59 -14.19 10.64
C LEU A 162 15.08 -14.32 10.27
N GLU A 163 15.51 -13.67 9.19
CA GLU A 163 16.91 -13.64 8.76
C GLU A 163 17.82 -12.95 9.78
N GLN A 164 17.34 -11.90 10.44
CA GLN A 164 18.06 -11.27 11.55
C GLN A 164 18.23 -12.25 12.71
N TRP A 165 17.17 -12.96 13.11
CA TRP A 165 17.22 -13.93 14.21
C TRP A 165 18.15 -15.11 13.89
N GLU A 166 18.16 -15.59 12.64
CA GLU A 166 19.07 -16.66 12.24
C GLU A 166 20.54 -16.24 12.30
N ARG A 167 20.85 -14.99 11.92
CA ARG A 167 22.20 -14.41 12.04
C ARG A 167 22.65 -14.19 13.48
N GLU A 168 21.72 -13.95 14.42
CA GLU A 168 22.05 -13.77 15.84
C GLU A 168 22.26 -15.11 16.57
N ARG A 169 21.72 -16.21 16.02
CA ARG A 169 21.82 -17.55 16.62
C ARG A 169 23.07 -18.33 16.18
N ASN A 170 23.61 -18.02 15.00
CA ASN A 170 24.80 -18.67 14.41
C ASN A 170 26.05 -17.80 14.54
#